data_AF-A0A3S3JGP5-F1
#
_entry.id   AF-A0A3S3JGP5-F1
#
_cell.length_a   1.000
_cell.length_b   1.000
_cell.length_c   1.000
_cell.angle_alpha   90.00
_cell.angle_beta   90.00
_cell.angle_gamma   90.00
#
_symmetry.space_group_name_H-M   'P 1'
#
loop_
_entity.id
_entity.type
_entity.pdbx_description
1 polymer ?
#
loop_
_entity_poly.entity_id
_entity_poly.type
_entity_poly.pdbx_seq_one_letter_code
_entity_poly.pdbx_strand_id
1 'polypeptide(L)'
;MTHFPRSTASIGGHPIHPMLIPFPIAFFVAALFCDLIFWRTGNPGWVTGTVWLLGAGLIMAALAAVAGLTDVLGDDQVRNLRDAWLHAGGNVLAVMIELYNWYSRYAHGDAAVIPVGLTLSLLVVLILLFTGWKGWEMVYRHHVGVADSLERPR
;
A
#
# COMPACT_ATOMS: atom_id res chain seq x y z
N MET A 1 33.36 5.43 -0.97
CA MET A 1 32.68 4.14 -1.25
C MET A 1 31.21 4.47 -1.46
N THR A 2 30.73 4.40 -2.71
CA THR A 2 29.30 4.58 -2.99
C THR A 2 28.58 3.32 -2.56
N HIS A 3 27.68 3.46 -1.60
CA HIS A 3 26.95 2.36 -1.00
C HIS A 3 25.45 2.62 -1.22
N PHE A 4 24.70 1.62 -1.67
CA PHE A 4 23.29 1.80 -2.03
C PHE A 4 22.41 1.91 -0.78
N PRO A 5 21.29 2.67 -0.83
CA PRO A 5 20.38 2.78 0.30
C PRO A 5 19.81 1.40 0.67
N ARG A 6 19.96 1.02 1.95
CA ARG A 6 19.58 -0.33 2.44
C ARG A 6 18.25 -0.30 3.17
N SER A 7 17.43 -1.33 2.95
CA SER A 7 16.28 -1.61 3.80
C SER A 7 16.79 -2.08 5.16
N THR A 8 16.38 -1.37 6.22
CA THR A 8 16.76 -1.66 7.60
C THR A 8 15.92 -2.82 8.14
N ALA A 9 14.65 -2.92 7.72
CA ALA A 9 13.78 -4.05 8.05
C ALA A 9 13.96 -5.20 7.04
N SER A 10 14.80 -6.17 7.37
CA SER A 10 15.05 -7.36 6.55
C SER A 10 15.06 -8.68 7.32
N ILE A 11 14.65 -9.78 6.68
CA ILE A 11 14.78 -11.15 7.19
C ILE A 11 15.59 -11.95 6.17
N GLY A 12 16.70 -12.55 6.61
CA GLY A 12 17.57 -13.33 5.72
C GLY A 12 18.17 -12.51 4.56
N GLY A 13 18.31 -11.19 4.71
CA GLY A 13 18.77 -10.28 3.66
C GLY A 13 17.68 -9.85 2.67
N HIS A 14 16.43 -10.26 2.87
CA HIS A 14 15.30 -9.83 2.05
C HIS A 14 14.51 -8.69 2.72
N PRO A 15 14.22 -7.60 1.98
CA PRO A 15 13.52 -6.45 2.53
C PRO A 15 12.06 -6.80 2.83
N ILE A 16 11.60 -6.52 4.04
CA ILE A 16 10.25 -6.87 4.51
C ILE A 16 9.20 -5.96 3.86
N HIS A 17 9.51 -4.67 3.72
CA HIS A 17 8.55 -3.70 3.20
C HIS A 17 8.04 -4.08 1.79
N PRO A 18 8.89 -4.39 0.78
CA PRO A 18 8.44 -4.86 -0.54
C PRO A 18 7.69 -6.20 -0.52
N MET A 19 7.90 -7.05 0.49
CA MET A 19 7.13 -8.29 0.64
C MET A 19 5.69 -8.05 1.10
N LEU A 20 5.46 -7.00 1.90
CA LEU A 20 4.16 -6.70 2.49
C LEU A 20 3.28 -5.84 1.59
N ILE A 21 3.85 -4.93 0.79
CA ILE A 21 3.12 -3.99 -0.08
C ILE A 21 2.11 -4.65 -1.06
N PRO A 22 2.35 -5.83 -1.66
CA PRO A 22 1.39 -6.44 -2.60
C PRO A 22 0.03 -6.76 -1.98
N PHE A 23 -0.01 -7.10 -0.69
CA PHE A 23 -1.24 -7.51 0.00
C PHE A 23 -2.29 -6.39 0.11
N PRO A 24 -1.99 -5.20 0.69
CA PRO A 24 -2.96 -4.11 0.75
C PRO A 24 -3.41 -3.67 -0.64
N ILE A 25 -2.51 -3.64 -1.64
CA ILE A 25 -2.87 -3.32 -3.02
C ILE A 25 -3.90 -4.31 -3.57
N ALA A 26 -3.63 -5.60 -3.45
CA ALA A 26 -4.55 -6.64 -3.93
C ALA A 26 -5.91 -6.56 -3.23
N PHE A 27 -5.93 -6.33 -1.92
CA PHE A 27 -7.18 -6.25 -1.15
C PHE A 27 -8.01 -5.01 -1.48
N PHE A 28 -7.42 -3.83 -1.58
CA PHE A 28 -8.14 -2.60 -1.94
C PHE A 28 -8.64 -2.63 -3.39
N VAL A 29 -7.84 -3.17 -4.32
CA VAL A 29 -8.29 -3.38 -5.71
C VAL A 29 -9.43 -4.40 -5.79
N ALA A 30 -9.35 -5.51 -5.05
CA ALA A 30 -10.42 -6.49 -4.99
C ALA A 30 -11.72 -5.89 -4.40
N ALA A 31 -11.61 -5.05 -3.37
CA ALA A 31 -12.76 -4.33 -2.80
C ALA A 31 -13.45 -3.44 -3.84
N LEU A 32 -12.70 -2.69 -4.66
CA LEU A 32 -13.26 -1.92 -5.78
C LEU A 32 -14.02 -2.81 -6.78
N PHE A 33 -13.48 -3.97 -7.14
CA PHE A 33 -14.18 -4.89 -8.03
C PHE A 33 -15.48 -5.43 -7.40
N CYS A 34 -15.45 -5.78 -6.12
CA CYS A 34 -16.66 -6.19 -5.40
C CYS A 34 -17.71 -5.07 -5.38
N ASP A 35 -17.30 -3.81 -5.22
CA ASP A 35 -18.21 -2.66 -5.26
C ASP A 35 -18.85 -2.47 -6.64
N LEU A 36 -18.07 -2.64 -7.70
CA LEU A 36 -18.57 -2.57 -9.07
C LEU A 36 -19.58 -3.70 -9.35
N ILE A 37 -19.31 -4.91 -8.86
CA ILE A 37 -20.24 -6.03 -9.00
C ILE A 37 -21.50 -5.78 -8.15
N PHE A 38 -21.38 -5.29 -6.92
CA PHE A 38 -22.52 -4.90 -6.09
C PHE A 38 -23.37 -3.83 -6.79
N TRP A 39 -22.75 -2.79 -7.33
CA TRP A 39 -23.43 -1.72 -8.06
C TRP A 39 -24.25 -2.26 -9.24
N ARG A 40 -23.77 -3.31 -9.91
CA ARG A 40 -24.45 -3.93 -11.05
C ARG A 40 -25.51 -4.96 -10.67
N THR A 41 -25.31 -5.67 -9.57
CA THR A 41 -26.13 -6.85 -9.21
C THR A 41 -27.08 -6.61 -8.05
N GLY A 42 -26.83 -5.62 -7.20
CA GLY A 42 -27.53 -5.38 -5.94
C GLY A 42 -27.33 -6.49 -4.90
N ASN A 43 -26.44 -7.47 -5.13
CA ASN A 43 -26.28 -8.62 -4.24
C ASN A 43 -25.43 -8.25 -3.00
N PRO A 44 -26.02 -8.22 -1.79
CA PRO A 44 -25.32 -7.77 -0.58
C PRO A 44 -24.16 -8.69 -0.15
N GLY A 45 -24.07 -9.92 -0.67
CA GLY A 45 -22.94 -10.81 -0.38
C GLY A 45 -21.58 -10.23 -0.77
N TRP A 46 -21.53 -9.39 -1.81
CA TRP A 46 -20.31 -8.67 -2.20
C TRP A 46 -19.90 -7.63 -1.16
N VAL A 47 -20.86 -6.99 -0.49
CA VAL A 47 -20.60 -6.01 0.58
C VAL A 47 -19.98 -6.69 1.78
N THR A 48 -20.50 -7.86 2.20
CA THR A 48 -19.90 -8.64 3.29
C THR A 48 -18.44 -8.99 3.00
N GLY A 49 -18.14 -9.42 1.76
CA GLY A 49 -16.76 -9.67 1.33
C GLY A 49 -15.87 -8.44 1.43
N THR A 50 -16.36 -7.26 1.03
CA THR A 50 -15.57 -6.03 1.07
C THR A 50 -15.16 -5.60 2.46
N VAL A 51 -16.00 -5.80 3.49
CA VAL A 51 -15.64 -5.44 4.88
C VAL A 51 -14.42 -6.23 5.35
N TRP A 52 -14.34 -7.51 5.00
CA TRP A 52 -13.18 -8.35 5.33
C TRP A 52 -11.94 -7.99 4.50
N LEU A 53 -12.10 -7.73 3.20
CA LEU A 53 -11.00 -7.31 2.32
C LEU A 53 -10.39 -6.00 2.78
N LEU A 54 -11.22 -4.98 3.04
CA LEU A 54 -10.76 -3.69 3.52
C LEU A 54 -10.09 -3.81 4.90
N GLY A 55 -10.65 -4.58 5.82
CA GLY A 55 -10.04 -4.84 7.13
C GLY A 55 -8.67 -5.51 7.02
N ALA A 56 -8.55 -6.57 6.21
CA ALA A 56 -7.28 -7.24 5.95
C ALA A 56 -6.27 -6.33 5.24
N GLY A 57 -6.74 -5.52 4.27
CA GLY A 57 -5.97 -4.49 3.59
C GLY A 57 -5.38 -3.47 4.56
N LEU A 58 -6.18 -2.95 5.49
CA LEU A 58 -5.73 -2.00 6.50
C LEU A 58 -4.68 -2.59 7.44
N ILE A 59 -4.87 -3.84 7.89
CA ILE A 59 -3.88 -4.53 8.72
C ILE A 59 -2.55 -4.68 7.98
N MET A 60 -2.60 -5.17 6.73
CA MET A 60 -1.38 -5.35 5.94
C MET A 60 -0.72 -4.03 5.56
N ALA A 61 -1.50 -2.97 5.30
CA ALA A 61 -0.99 -1.63 5.07
C ALA A 61 -0.28 -1.07 6.31
N ALA A 62 -0.83 -1.30 7.52
CA ALA A 62 -0.18 -0.90 8.76
C ALA A 62 1.16 -1.61 8.96
N LEU A 63 1.22 -2.92 8.73
CA LEU A 63 2.47 -3.69 8.79
C LEU A 63 3.51 -3.18 7.76
N ALA A 64 3.07 -2.94 6.52
CA ALA A 64 3.91 -2.38 5.48
C ALA A 64 4.41 -0.96 5.83
N ALA A 65 3.56 -0.13 6.42
CA ALA A 65 3.91 1.23 6.84
C ALA A 65 4.95 1.23 7.96
N VAL A 66 4.84 0.33 8.95
CA VAL A 66 5.86 0.17 10.00
C VAL A 66 7.21 -0.22 9.39
N ALA A 67 7.24 -1.21 8.51
CA ALA A 67 8.48 -1.63 7.82
C ALA A 67 9.06 -0.52 6.92
N GLY A 68 8.20 0.23 6.22
CA GLY A 68 8.63 1.35 5.38
C GLY A 68 9.18 2.53 6.20
N LEU A 69 8.56 2.81 7.36
CA LEU A 69 9.02 3.87 8.25
C LEU A 69 10.39 3.54 8.87
N THR A 70 10.63 2.26 9.22
CA THR A 70 11.95 1.84 9.70
C THR A 70 13.02 1.99 8.63
N ASP A 71 12.68 1.79 7.36
CA ASP A 71 13.62 1.98 6.24
C ASP A 71 13.92 3.45 5.99
N VAL A 72 12.88 4.31 6.02
CA VAL A 72 13.07 5.77 5.89
C VAL A 72 13.87 6.29 7.07
N LEU A 73 13.53 5.99 8.32
CA LEU A 73 14.25 6.52 9.48
C LEU A 73 15.67 5.96 9.64
N GLY A 74 15.94 4.76 9.12
CA GLY A 74 17.24 4.11 9.20
C GLY A 74 18.27 4.59 8.17
N ASP A 75 17.84 5.26 7.09
CA ASP A 75 18.72 5.67 5.99
C ASP A 75 18.45 7.11 5.52
N ASP A 76 19.40 8.00 5.79
CA ASP A 76 19.33 9.41 5.40
C ASP A 76 19.30 9.62 3.88
N GLN A 77 19.81 8.68 3.08
CA GLN A 77 19.70 8.76 1.62
C GLN A 77 18.26 8.59 1.17
N VAL A 78 17.51 7.65 1.77
CA VAL A 78 16.08 7.44 1.48
C VAL A 78 15.26 8.64 1.93
N ARG A 79 15.56 9.22 3.11
CA ARG A 79 14.86 10.40 3.64
C ARG A 79 14.96 11.63 2.76
N ASN A 80 16.05 11.78 2.03
CA ASN A 80 16.27 12.93 1.17
C ASN A 80 15.61 12.78 -0.22
N LEU A 81 15.00 11.63 -0.52
CA LEU A 81 14.26 11.42 -1.76
C LEU A 81 12.85 12.03 -1.66
N ARG A 82 12.55 12.99 -2.53
CA ARG A 82 11.19 13.53 -2.67
C ARG A 82 10.16 12.44 -2.97
N ASP A 83 10.54 11.45 -3.78
CA ASP A 83 9.67 10.33 -4.14
C ASP A 83 9.32 9.45 -2.94
N ALA A 84 10.19 9.36 -1.92
CA ALA A 84 9.89 8.65 -0.67
C ALA A 84 8.75 9.32 0.11
N TRP A 85 8.77 10.64 0.23
CA TRP A 85 7.71 11.39 0.90
C TRP A 85 6.40 11.43 0.12
N LEU A 86 6.46 11.53 -1.22
CA LEU A 86 5.26 11.43 -2.06
C LEU A 86 4.63 10.04 -1.97
N HIS A 87 5.45 8.99 -1.99
CA HIS A 87 5.00 7.62 -1.81
C HIS A 87 4.40 7.40 -0.41
N ALA A 88 5.11 7.76 0.66
CA ALA A 88 4.64 7.57 2.03
C ALA A 88 3.37 8.38 2.32
N GLY A 89 3.37 9.67 1.98
CA GLY A 89 2.22 10.55 2.20
C GLY A 89 0.97 10.12 1.44
N GLY A 90 1.13 9.70 0.18
CA GLY A 90 0.01 9.18 -0.61
C GLY A 90 -0.55 7.87 -0.04
N ASN A 91 0.30 6.96 0.45
CA ASN A 91 -0.17 5.72 1.07
C ASN A 91 -0.85 5.96 2.42
N VAL A 92 -0.37 6.91 3.24
CA VAL A 92 -1.07 7.31 4.46
C VAL A 92 -2.47 7.86 4.13
N LEU A 93 -2.57 8.71 3.10
CA LEU A 93 -3.87 9.21 2.63
C LEU A 93 -4.79 8.07 2.18
N ALA A 94 -4.28 7.12 1.39
CA ALA A 94 -5.04 5.95 0.95
C ALA A 94 -5.57 5.13 2.14
N VAL A 95 -4.72 4.86 3.14
CA VAL A 95 -5.11 4.13 4.36
C VAL A 95 -6.19 4.88 5.15
N MET A 96 -6.08 6.20 5.30
CA MET A 96 -7.09 6.98 6.01
C MET A 96 -8.44 6.97 5.29
N ILE A 97 -8.43 7.03 3.96
CA ILE A 97 -9.64 6.91 3.14
C ILE A 97 -10.25 5.52 3.29
N GLU A 98 -9.45 4.45 3.19
CA GLU A 98 -9.98 3.08 3.35
C GLU A 98 -10.42 2.76 4.76
N LEU A 99 -9.80 3.37 5.77
CA LEU A 99 -10.24 3.22 7.16
C LEU A 99 -11.65 3.80 7.34
N TYR A 100 -11.89 4.97 6.77
CA TYR A 100 -13.24 5.56 6.74
C TYR A 100 -14.22 4.71 5.91
N ASN A 101 -13.81 4.24 4.73
CA ASN A 101 -14.62 3.38 3.85
C ASN A 101 -15.05 2.09 4.58
N TRP A 102 -14.09 1.41 5.22
CA TRP A 102 -14.32 0.22 6.04
C TRP A 102 -15.27 0.51 7.19
N TYR A 103 -15.00 1.56 7.97
CA TYR A 103 -15.84 1.94 9.11
C TYR A 103 -17.28 2.26 8.68
N SER A 104 -17.44 3.02 7.59
CA SER A 104 -18.76 3.37 7.06
C SER A 104 -19.57 2.13 6.67
N ARG A 105 -18.93 1.15 6.03
CA ARG A 105 -19.58 -0.14 5.68
C ARG A 105 -19.87 -0.99 6.90
N TYR A 106 -19.00 -0.98 7.90
CA TYR A 106 -19.24 -1.68 9.16
C TYR A 106 -20.45 -1.09 9.91
N ALA A 107 -20.61 0.24 9.90
CA ALA A 107 -21.68 0.94 10.60
C ALA A 107 -23.02 0.97 9.85
N HIS A 108 -22.98 1.06 8.52
CA HIS A 108 -24.16 1.34 7.69
C HIS A 108 -24.44 0.27 6.63
N GLY A 109 -23.63 -0.79 6.55
CA GLY A 109 -23.85 -1.92 5.64
C GLY A 109 -23.78 -1.53 4.16
N ASP A 110 -24.73 -2.03 3.38
CA ASP A 110 -24.85 -1.85 1.94
C ASP A 110 -25.10 -0.38 1.52
N ALA A 111 -25.80 0.39 2.35
CA ALA A 111 -26.05 1.81 2.12
C ALA A 111 -24.77 2.67 2.08
N ALA A 112 -23.66 2.21 2.68
CA ALA A 112 -22.38 2.91 2.61
C ALA A 112 -21.67 2.76 1.26
N VAL A 113 -22.00 1.73 0.48
CA VAL A 113 -21.23 1.38 -0.72
C VAL A 113 -21.53 2.34 -1.87
N ILE A 114 -22.78 2.69 -2.12
CA ILE A 114 -23.16 3.55 -3.25
C ILE A 114 -23.81 4.85 -2.77
N PRO A 115 -23.40 6.02 -3.30
CA PRO A 115 -22.29 6.24 -4.24
C PRO A 115 -20.93 6.41 -3.56
N VAL A 116 -20.92 6.62 -2.23
CA VAL A 116 -19.74 7.10 -1.50
C VAL A 116 -18.64 6.06 -1.45
N GLY A 117 -18.91 4.86 -0.92
CA GLY A 117 -17.90 3.81 -0.77
C GLY A 117 -17.20 3.42 -2.08
N LEU A 118 -17.94 3.26 -3.17
CA LEU A 118 -17.40 2.97 -4.51
C LEU A 118 -16.48 4.11 -5.00
N THR A 119 -16.86 5.36 -4.76
CA THR A 119 -16.05 6.52 -5.14
C THR A 119 -14.74 6.55 -4.35
N LEU A 120 -14.79 6.24 -3.05
CA LEU A 120 -13.61 6.15 -2.19
C LEU A 120 -12.69 5.01 -2.62
N SER A 121 -13.22 3.81 -2.89
CA SER A 121 -12.45 2.67 -3.40
C SER A 121 -11.75 3.02 -4.73
N LEU A 122 -12.45 3.70 -5.65
CA LEU A 122 -11.86 4.13 -6.92
C LEU A 122 -10.74 5.15 -6.69
N LEU A 123 -10.97 6.15 -5.85
CA LEU A 123 -9.98 7.17 -5.50
C LEU A 123 -8.72 6.54 -4.91
N VAL A 124 -8.87 5.57 -4.01
CA VAL A 124 -7.74 4.85 -3.41
C VAL A 124 -6.96 4.09 -4.45
N VAL A 125 -7.61 3.36 -5.36
CA VAL A 125 -6.89 2.64 -6.44
C VAL A 125 -6.09 3.61 -7.31
N LEU A 126 -6.62 4.80 -7.63
CA LEU A 126 -5.87 5.83 -8.36
C LEU A 126 -4.67 6.35 -7.56
N ILE A 127 -4.83 6.56 -6.25
CA ILE A 127 -3.72 6.93 -5.37
C ILE A 127 -2.65 5.84 -5.35
N LEU A 128 -3.04 4.57 -5.24
CA LEU A 128 -2.11 3.43 -5.23
C LEU A 128 -1.34 3.29 -6.55
N LEU A 129 -1.97 3.58 -7.69
CA LEU A 129 -1.26 3.61 -8.98
C LEU A 129 -0.18 4.70 -8.99
N PHE A 130 -0.51 5.89 -8.50
CA PHE A 130 0.43 6.99 -8.39
C PHE A 130 1.57 6.70 -7.39
N THR A 131 1.25 6.24 -6.18
CA THR A 131 2.25 5.94 -5.16
C THR A 131 3.09 4.73 -5.54
N GLY A 132 2.51 3.73 -6.21
CA GLY A 132 3.23 2.60 -6.80
C GLY A 132 4.27 3.05 -7.81
N TRP A 133 3.92 4.00 -8.69
CA TRP A 133 4.88 4.62 -9.61
C TRP A 133 6.06 5.27 -8.87
N LYS A 134 5.77 6.03 -7.81
CA LYS A 134 6.82 6.63 -6.96
C LYS A 134 7.67 5.60 -6.22
N GLY A 135 7.06 4.51 -5.78
CA GLY A 135 7.77 3.36 -5.23
C GLY A 135 8.77 2.76 -6.22
N TRP A 136 8.34 2.56 -7.46
CA TRP A 136 9.21 2.05 -8.53
C TRP A 136 10.34 3.03 -8.89
N GLU A 137 10.10 4.33 -8.90
CA GLU A 137 11.17 5.32 -9.12
C GLU A 137 12.27 5.21 -8.05
N MET A 138 11.91 4.97 -6.77
CA MET A 138 12.89 4.73 -5.71
C MET A 138 13.72 3.46 -5.94
N VAL A 139 13.08 2.35 -6.32
CA VAL A 139 13.78 1.08 -6.54
C VAL A 139 14.68 1.16 -7.78
N TYR A 140 14.16 1.61 -8.92
CA TYR A 140 14.86 1.52 -10.20
C TYR A 140 15.81 2.69 -10.49
N ARG A 141 15.53 3.90 -10.00
CA ARG A 141 16.41 5.05 -10.22
C ARG A 141 17.36 5.28 -9.05
N HIS A 142 16.88 5.06 -7.83
CA HIS A 142 17.64 5.34 -6.61
C HIS A 142 18.19 4.08 -5.93
N HIS A 143 17.97 2.89 -6.49
CA HIS A 143 18.50 1.61 -6.01
C HIS A 143 18.16 1.29 -4.54
N VAL A 144 17.05 1.84 -4.04
CA VAL A 144 16.58 1.61 -2.67
C VAL A 144 16.21 0.13 -2.50
N GLY A 145 16.81 -0.54 -1.52
CA GLY A 145 16.50 -1.94 -1.20
C GLY A 145 17.19 -2.96 -2.11
N VAL A 146 18.15 -2.54 -2.94
CA VAL A 146 19.01 -3.43 -3.74
C VAL A 146 20.21 -3.84 -2.89
N ALA A 147 20.45 -5.15 -2.75
CA ALA A 147 21.65 -5.65 -2.08
C ALA A 147 22.90 -5.27 -2.89
N ASP A 148 23.94 -4.74 -2.24
CA ASP A 148 25.22 -4.56 -2.92
C ASP A 148 25.72 -5.94 -3.35
N SER A 149 26.03 -6.10 -4.64
CA SER A 149 26.76 -7.27 -5.08
C SER A 149 28.09 -7.27 -4.33
N LEU A 150 28.27 -8.23 -3.41
CA LEU A 150 29.59 -8.56 -2.90
C LEU A 150 30.49 -8.75 -4.12
N GLU A 151 31.46 -7.87 -4.30
CA GLU A 151 32.59 -8.12 -5.19
C GLU A 151 33.13 -9.50 -4.81
N ARG A 152 32.85 -10.51 -5.65
CA ARG A 152 33.54 -11.79 -5.54
C ARG A 152 34.99 -11.49 -5.88
N PRO A 153 35.95 -11.70 -4.97
CA PRO A 153 37.36 -11.69 -5.34
C PRO A 153 37.52 -12.76 -6.43
N ARG A 154 38.12 -12.40 -7.56
CA ARG A 154 38.46 -13.34 -8.63
C ARG A 154 39.54 -14.30 -8.19
#